data_AF-A0A7C9ELZ4-F1
#
_entry.id   AF-A0A7C9ELZ4-F1
#
_cell.length_a   1.000
_cell.length_b   1.000
_cell.length_c   1.000
_cell.angle_alpha   90.00
_cell.angle_beta   90.00
_cell.angle_gamma   90.00
#
_symmetry.space_group_name_H-M   'P 1'
#
loop_
_entity.id
_entity.type
_entity.pdbx_description
1 polymer ?
#
loop_
_entity_poly.entity_id
_entity_poly.type
_entity_poly.pdbx_seq_one_letter_code
_entity_poly.pdbx_strand_id
1 'polypeptide(L)'
;IQGTLEAAGMRLKKIPTEDCPTITRGAVAWVGSGPEFFISLANHGEWKGTYTVFGSVLPEDMQVAEKIAQLPTKQDVWSNIRVSVLENPVPISIRRIKIST
;
A
#
# COMPACT_ATOMS: atom_id res chain seq x y z
N ILE A 1 -6.24 0.44 0.44
CA ILE A 1 -5.85 -0.72 1.30
C ILE A 1 -4.53 -0.40 1.95
N GLN A 2 -4.35 -0.68 3.23
CA GLN A 2 -3.06 -0.50 3.93
C GLN A 2 -2.52 -1.86 4.40
N GLY A 3 -1.19 -1.98 4.48
CA GLY A 3 -0.49 -3.19 4.95
C GLY A 3 0.93 -2.86 5.41
N THR A 4 1.63 -3.85 5.92
CA THR A 4 3.03 -3.71 6.36
C THR A 4 3.92 -4.58 5.49
N LEU A 5 5.01 -4.02 4.96
CA LEU A 5 6.00 -4.72 4.15
C LEU A 5 7.35 -4.75 4.86
N GLU A 6 7.74 -5.93 5.33
CA GLU A 6 9.05 -6.18 5.96
C GLU A 6 9.81 -7.27 5.21
N ALA A 7 11.13 -7.10 5.10
CA ALA A 7 12.01 -8.15 4.60
C ALA A 7 12.23 -9.19 5.71
N ALA A 8 12.03 -10.47 5.41
CA ALA A 8 12.26 -11.55 6.36
C ALA A 8 13.71 -11.49 6.89
N GLY A 9 13.86 -11.23 8.20
CA GLY A 9 15.17 -11.17 8.88
C GLY A 9 15.90 -9.82 8.82
N MET A 10 15.31 -8.76 8.26
CA MET A 10 15.92 -7.42 8.25
C MET A 10 14.95 -6.34 8.73
N ARG A 11 15.38 -5.54 9.71
CA ARG A 11 14.70 -4.28 10.05
C ARG A 11 15.00 -3.25 8.97
N LEU A 12 13.96 -2.77 8.28
CA LEU A 12 14.10 -1.67 7.33
C LEU A 12 14.54 -0.40 8.08
N LYS A 13 15.66 0.21 7.66
CA LYS A 13 16.02 1.57 8.06
C LYS A 13 15.02 2.54 7.41
N LYS A 14 14.72 3.67 8.05
CA LYS A 14 13.82 4.70 7.50
C LYS A 14 14.19 4.99 6.05
N ILE A 15 13.25 4.75 5.14
CA ILE A 15 13.44 5.00 3.71
C ILE A 15 13.30 6.52 3.48
N PRO A 16 14.26 7.18 2.80
CA PRO A 16 14.12 8.59 2.44
C PRO A 16 12.91 8.77 1.50
N THR A 17 12.17 9.85 1.70
CA THR A 17 11.00 10.16 0.86
C THR A 17 11.45 10.56 -0.55
N GLU A 18 10.99 9.82 -1.56
CA GLU A 18 11.03 10.22 -2.96
C GLU A 18 9.66 10.82 -3.34
N ASP A 19 9.68 12.00 -3.97
CA ASP A 19 8.48 12.77 -4.28
C ASP A 19 7.73 12.16 -5.48
N CYS A 20 6.43 11.88 -5.32
CA CYS A 20 5.57 11.45 -6.42
C CYS A 20 4.58 12.57 -6.79
N PRO A 21 4.53 13.00 -8.06
CA PRO A 21 3.73 14.15 -8.47
C PRO A 21 2.22 13.93 -8.36
N THR A 22 1.70 12.69 -8.36
CA THR A 22 0.27 12.38 -8.17
C THR A 22 0.08 10.91 -7.80
N ILE A 23 -0.80 10.61 -6.84
CA ILE A 23 -1.22 9.24 -6.53
C ILE A 23 -2.36 8.84 -7.47
N THR A 24 -2.12 7.84 -8.31
CA THR A 24 -3.11 7.28 -9.24
C THR A 24 -3.68 5.96 -8.73
N ARG A 25 -4.82 5.54 -9.28
CA ARG A 25 -5.41 4.22 -9.02
C ARG A 25 -4.39 3.13 -9.37
N GLY A 26 -4.18 2.21 -8.44
CA GLY A 26 -3.20 1.13 -8.52
C GLY A 26 -1.81 1.49 -7.97
N ALA A 27 -1.53 2.76 -7.64
CA ALA A 27 -0.26 3.14 -7.04
C ALA A 27 -0.05 2.47 -5.68
N VAL A 28 1.16 1.96 -5.45
CA VAL A 28 1.61 1.38 -4.18
C VAL A 28 2.65 2.30 -3.56
N ALA A 29 2.36 2.81 -2.36
CA ALA A 29 3.17 3.86 -1.74
C ALA A 29 3.40 3.63 -0.25
N TRP A 30 4.50 4.15 0.28
CA TRP A 30 4.82 4.08 1.70
C TRP A 30 3.94 5.02 2.52
N VAL A 31 3.53 4.56 3.71
CA VAL A 31 2.99 5.43 4.76
C VAL A 31 4.19 5.92 5.59
N GLY A 32 4.47 7.22 5.54
CA GLY A 32 5.68 7.77 6.16
C GLY A 32 6.95 7.20 5.54
N SER A 33 7.84 6.64 6.35
CA SER A 33 9.11 6.03 5.92
C SER A 33 9.06 4.50 5.78
N GLY A 34 7.85 3.92 5.75
CA GLY A 34 7.63 2.48 5.89
C GLY A 34 7.85 1.96 7.32
N PRO A 35 7.64 0.65 7.57
CA PRO A 35 7.31 -0.42 6.62
C PRO A 35 5.84 -0.47 6.16
N GLU A 36 4.97 0.37 6.73
CA GLU A 36 3.57 0.45 6.34
C GLU A 36 3.46 1.03 4.92
N PHE A 37 2.57 0.47 4.10
CA PHE A 37 2.30 0.88 2.74
C PHE A 37 0.79 0.90 2.47
N PHE A 38 0.40 1.50 1.36
CA PHE A 38 -0.97 1.45 0.86
C PHE A 38 -1.04 1.22 -0.64
N ILE A 39 -2.16 0.64 -1.09
CA ILE A 39 -2.58 0.55 -2.49
C ILE A 39 -3.76 1.49 -2.67
N SER A 40 -3.62 2.44 -3.61
CA SER A 40 -4.66 3.38 -3.96
C SER A 40 -5.71 2.74 -4.87
N LEU A 41 -7.00 2.86 -4.52
CA LEU A 41 -8.10 2.36 -5.35
C LEU A 41 -8.72 3.46 -6.24
N ALA A 42 -8.28 4.71 -6.06
CA ALA A 42 -8.74 5.88 -6.79
C ALA A 42 -7.56 6.82 -7.10
N ASN A 43 -7.84 7.89 -7.84
CA ASN A 43 -6.87 8.97 -8.06
C ASN A 43 -7.01 10.00 -6.94
N HIS A 44 -5.89 10.40 -6.35
CA HIS A 44 -5.82 11.40 -5.28
C HIS A 44 -4.85 12.50 -5.68
N GLY A 45 -5.39 13.61 -6.20
CA GLY A 45 -4.60 14.80 -6.56
C GLY A 45 -4.14 15.59 -5.33
N GLU A 46 -4.90 15.49 -4.24
CA GLU A 46 -4.64 16.12 -2.96
C GLU A 46 -3.41 15.56 -2.23
N TRP A 47 -2.92 14.38 -2.64
CA TRP A 47 -1.75 13.71 -2.05
C TRP A 47 -0.46 13.94 -2.84
N LYS A 48 -0.48 14.89 -3.78
CA LYS A 48 0.69 15.29 -4.55
C LYS A 48 1.87 15.61 -3.63
N GLY A 49 2.98 14.92 -3.87
CA GLY A 49 4.23 15.07 -3.15
C GLY A 49 4.23 14.71 -1.67
N THR A 50 3.21 13.97 -1.22
CA THR A 50 3.09 13.57 0.19
C THR A 50 3.64 12.16 0.44
N TYR A 51 3.65 11.31 -0.59
CA TYR A 51 3.99 9.90 -0.45
C TYR A 51 4.98 9.45 -1.53
N THR A 52 5.83 8.50 -1.14
CA THR A 52 6.73 7.79 -2.03
C THR A 52 6.05 6.58 -2.63
N VAL A 53 5.78 6.65 -3.94
CA VAL A 53 5.28 5.52 -4.73
C VAL A 53 6.46 4.65 -5.13
N PHE A 54 6.44 3.37 -4.75
CA PHE A 54 7.50 2.40 -5.07
C PHE A 54 7.02 1.28 -5.99
N GLY A 55 5.74 1.25 -6.35
CA GLY A 55 5.18 0.24 -7.23
C GLY A 55 3.81 0.59 -7.75
N SER A 56 3.28 -0.29 -8.60
CA SER A 56 1.90 -0.22 -9.09
C SER A 56 1.33 -1.62 -9.21
N VAL A 57 0.02 -1.74 -9.04
CA VAL A 57 -0.73 -2.96 -9.33
C VAL A 57 -1.00 -3.00 -10.83
N LEU A 58 -0.81 -4.18 -11.44
CA LEU A 58 -1.10 -4.38 -12.85
C LEU A 58 -2.60 -4.17 -13.12
N PRO A 59 -2.99 -3.52 -14.23
CA PRO A 59 -4.39 -3.26 -14.54
C PRO A 59 -5.29 -4.50 -14.47
N GLU A 60 -4.81 -5.64 -14.97
CA GLU A 60 -5.49 -6.94 -14.96
C GLU A 60 -5.74 -7.49 -13.54
N ASP A 61 -4.88 -7.15 -12.59
CA ASP A 61 -4.94 -7.64 -11.20
C ASP A 61 -5.63 -6.66 -10.24
N MET A 62 -6.04 -5.48 -10.72
CA MET A 62 -6.71 -4.48 -9.88
C MET A 62 -7.99 -5.01 -9.22
N GLN A 63 -8.67 -5.96 -9.85
CA GLN A 63 -9.87 -6.58 -9.27
C GLN A 63 -9.56 -7.30 -7.95
N VAL A 64 -8.34 -7.82 -7.76
CA VAL A 64 -7.93 -8.47 -6.52
C VAL A 64 -7.87 -7.44 -5.38
N ALA A 65 -7.27 -6.28 -5.64
CA ALA A 65 -7.23 -5.19 -4.66
C ALA A 65 -8.65 -4.71 -4.31
N GLU A 66 -9.54 -4.58 -5.28
CA GLU A 66 -10.94 -4.19 -5.00
C GLU A 66 -11.69 -5.21 -4.16
N LYS A 67 -11.50 -6.52 -4.44
CA LYS A 67 -12.10 -7.61 -3.65
C LYS A 67 -11.63 -7.57 -2.20
N ILE A 68 -10.35 -7.28 -1.94
CA ILE A 68 -9.82 -7.15 -0.58
C ILE A 68 -10.54 -6.00 0.17
N ALA A 69 -10.82 -4.88 -0.51
CA ALA A 69 -11.50 -3.75 0.11
C ALA A 69 -12.99 -4.00 0.43
N GLN A 70 -13.58 -5.06 -0.13
CA GLN A 70 -14.96 -5.47 0.13
C GLN A 70 -15.08 -6.53 1.23
N LEU A 71 -13.96 -7.03 1.77
CA LEU A 71 -13.97 -7.98 2.88
C LEU A 71 -14.54 -7.33 4.15
N PRO A 72 -15.04 -8.12 5.11
CA PRO A 72 -15.55 -7.60 6.38
C PRO A 72 -14.52 -6.73 7.11
N THR A 73 -14.95 -5.53 7.50
CA THR A 73 -14.13 -4.56 8.24
C THR A 73 -14.81 -4.14 9.53
N LYS A 74 -13.99 -3.88 10.55
CA LYS A 74 -14.38 -3.12 11.74
C LYS A 74 -13.94 -1.67 11.60
N GLN A 75 -14.71 -0.76 12.19
CA GLN A 75 -14.30 0.64 12.29
C GLN A 75 -13.26 0.81 13.39
N ASP A 76 -12.27 1.65 13.13
CA ASP A 76 -11.24 2.05 14.08
C ASP A 76 -10.90 3.55 13.88
N VAL A 77 -10.22 4.16 14.84
CA VAL A 77 -9.84 5.58 14.79
C VAL A 77 -8.34 5.70 14.98
N TRP A 78 -7.65 6.14 13.93
CA TRP A 78 -6.20 6.37 13.96
C TRP A 78 -5.93 7.86 13.83
N SER A 79 -5.35 8.47 14.88
CA SER A 79 -5.04 9.91 14.89
C SER A 79 -6.25 10.80 14.52
N ASN A 80 -7.43 10.48 15.07
CA ASN A 80 -8.72 11.13 14.77
C ASN A 80 -9.28 10.93 13.35
N ILE A 81 -8.67 10.04 12.55
CA ILE A 81 -9.18 9.64 11.24
C ILE A 81 -9.92 8.31 11.40
N ARG A 82 -11.17 8.26 10.93
CA ARG A 82 -11.95 7.01 10.88
C ARG A 82 -11.40 6.13 9.77
N VAL A 83 -11.00 4.92 10.14
CA VAL A 83 -10.47 3.92 9.22
C VAL A 83 -11.30 2.63 9.33
N SER A 84 -11.36 1.89 8.23
CA SER A 84 -11.94 0.55 8.20
C SER A 84 -10.82 -0.48 8.13
N VAL A 85 -10.68 -1.26 9.20
CA VAL A 85 -9.64 -2.29 9.32
C VAL A 85 -10.27 -3.64 9.04
N LEU A 86 -9.61 -4.48 8.23
CA LEU A 86 -10.06 -5.83 7.97
C LEU A 86 -10.21 -6.62 9.28
N GLU A 87 -11.33 -7.32 9.44
CA GLU A 87 -11.53 -8.21 10.59
C GLU A 87 -10.51 -9.35 10.59
N ASN A 88 -10.27 -9.91 9.40
CA ASN A 88 -9.27 -10.94 9.15
C ASN A 88 -8.17 -10.39 8.23
N PRO A 89 -6.92 -10.26 8.71
CA PRO A 89 -5.81 -9.77 7.88
C PRO A 89 -5.56 -10.70 6.68
N VAL A 90 -5.30 -10.09 5.52
CA VAL A 90 -4.90 -10.83 4.31
C VAL A 90 -3.36 -10.89 4.26
N PRO A 91 -2.74 -12.08 4.30
CA PRO A 91 -1.30 -12.20 4.21
C PRO A 91 -0.82 -11.81 2.80
N ILE A 92 0.16 -10.91 2.73
CA ILE A 92 0.80 -10.50 1.49
C ILE A 92 2.22 -11.06 1.48
N SER A 93 2.60 -11.75 0.41
CA SER A 93 3.95 -12.27 0.22
C SER A 93 4.57 -11.69 -1.03
N ILE A 94 5.77 -11.13 -0.91
CA ILE A 94 6.54 -10.65 -2.05
C ILE A 94 7.52 -11.73 -2.46
N ARG A 95 7.51 -12.09 -3.74
CA ARG A 95 8.47 -13.01 -4.34
C ARG A 95 9.27 -12.27 -5.39
N ARG A 96 10.60 -12.45 -5.37
CA ARG A 96 11.46 -11.97 -6.46
C ARG A 96 11.10 -12.75 -7.72
N ILE A 97 10.68 -12.04 -8.76
CA ILE A 97 10.49 -12.63 -10.09
C ILE A 97 11.89 -13.01 -10.60
N LYS A 98 12.10 -14.30 -10.93
CA LYS A 98 13.27 -14.72 -11.69
C LYS A 98 13.05 -14.31 -13.13
N ILE A 99 13.74 -13.27 -13.56
CA ILE A 99 13.81 -12.94 -14.99
C ILE A 99 14.84 -13.91 -15.56
N SER A 100 14.38 -14.86 -16.38
CA SER A 100 15.27 -15.70 -17.18
C SER A 100 15.86 -14.82 -18.27
N THR A 101 17.14 -14.49 -18.14
CA THR A 101 17.92 -13.86 -19.21
C THR A 101 18.33 -14.90 -20.25
#